data_AF-K1PPN6-F1
#
_entry.id   AF-K1PPN6-F1
#
_cell.length_a   1.000
_cell.length_b   1.000
_cell.length_c   1.000
_cell.angle_alpha   90.00
_cell.angle_beta   90.00
_cell.angle_gamma   90.00
#
_symmetry.space_group_name_H-M   'P 1'
#
loop_
_entity.id
_entity.type
_entity.pdbx_description
1 polymer ?
#
loop_
_entity_poly.entity_id
_entity_poly.type
_entity_poly.pdbx_seq_one_letter_code
_entity_poly.pdbx_strand_id
1 'polypeptide(L)'
;MSISEPPEQGKSRSNFSKPENCWFHLDQGSWRKGLHAYQGAVYLEETTPSDYCFRVLEGSQKYHQDLMYTFSDVNEAMAGKDFYILKNHHLKFYQNKGCAKKKVPVPKGGLVLWDSRLVHDTLAPVEGRPHADRWRFVTYVCMTPAIWASKIDFKVKKMAYEEMLCSAHWPSQGVKLFPGTHEDEPTKHKRIEMVEEQPSIARTRLVQLLAGLEAYDFTDGRPNGPYWEPRWTPR
;
A
#
# COMPACT_ATOMS: atom_id res chain seq x y z
N MET A 1 6.11 1.67 -6.30
CA MET A 1 7.45 1.56 -5.65
C MET A 1 7.78 2.87 -4.97
N SER A 2 8.63 2.85 -3.94
CA SER A 2 9.13 4.07 -3.31
C SER A 2 10.57 3.89 -2.86
N ILE A 3 11.39 4.88 -3.21
CA ILE A 3 12.84 4.89 -3.00
C ILE A 3 13.19 6.14 -2.17
N SER A 4 14.08 6.00 -1.19
CA SER A 4 14.60 7.14 -0.44
C SER A 4 16.08 6.96 -0.09
N GLU A 5 16.87 7.97 -0.39
CA GLU A 5 18.29 8.08 -0.04
C GLU A 5 18.47 8.22 1.47
N PRO A 6 19.54 7.66 2.05
CA PRO A 6 19.91 7.92 3.43
C PRO A 6 20.02 9.44 3.70
N PRO A 7 19.37 9.98 4.75
CA PRO A 7 19.45 11.40 5.09
C PRO A 7 20.88 11.89 5.31
N GLU A 8 21.78 11.00 5.73
CA GLU A 8 23.20 11.25 5.94
C GLU A 8 23.94 11.63 4.65
N GLN A 9 23.46 11.17 3.50
CA GLN A 9 24.06 11.41 2.18
C GLN A 9 23.48 12.64 1.47
N GLY A 10 22.38 13.19 1.98
CA GLY A 10 21.66 14.31 1.37
C GLY A 10 22.22 15.70 1.70
N LYS A 11 21.98 16.68 0.83
CA LYS A 11 22.42 18.08 1.01
C LYS A 11 21.62 18.87 2.07
N SER A 12 20.47 18.37 2.54
CA SER A 12 19.73 18.98 3.65
C SER A 12 19.46 17.93 4.75
N ARG A 13 19.82 18.26 5.99
CA ARG A 13 19.52 17.47 7.21
C ARG A 13 18.01 17.31 7.50
N SER A 14 17.13 17.77 6.59
CA SER A 14 15.67 17.81 6.78
C SER A 14 14.95 16.48 6.64
N ASN A 15 15.67 15.37 6.45
CA ASN A 15 15.09 14.04 6.18
C ASN A 15 15.16 13.08 7.38
N PHE A 16 15.66 13.50 8.55
CA PHE A 16 15.56 12.71 9.77
C PHE A 16 14.18 12.83 10.43
N SER A 17 13.81 11.80 11.18
CA SER A 17 12.60 11.77 11.99
C SER A 17 12.65 12.82 13.08
N LYS A 18 11.58 13.62 13.16
CA LYS A 18 11.32 14.53 14.27
C LYS A 18 10.10 14.04 15.07
N PRO A 19 9.97 14.40 16.35
CA PRO A 19 8.82 13.99 17.17
C PRO A 19 7.46 14.34 16.55
N GLU A 20 7.38 15.46 15.83
CA GLU A 20 6.20 15.94 15.11
C GLU A 20 5.92 15.21 13.78
N ASN A 21 6.86 14.40 13.28
CA ASN A 21 6.70 13.65 12.03
C ASN A 21 5.68 12.52 12.22
N CYS A 22 4.43 12.86 11.93
CA CYS A 22 3.28 12.01 12.10
C CYS A 22 2.32 12.29 10.94
N TRP A 23 2.29 11.36 9.98
CA TRP A 23 1.43 11.46 8.79
C TRP A 23 0.58 10.19 8.65
N PHE A 24 0.18 9.64 9.80
CA PHE A 24 -0.77 8.54 9.88
C PHE A 24 -1.97 8.83 8.97
N HIS A 25 -2.21 7.90 8.06
CA HIS A 25 -3.26 8.04 7.07
C HIS A 25 -4.06 6.75 6.93
N LEU A 26 -5.17 6.88 6.22
CA LEU A 26 -6.04 5.81 5.78
C LEU A 26 -6.02 5.75 4.27
N ASP A 27 -5.99 4.54 3.72
CA ASP A 27 -6.04 4.29 2.28
C ASP A 27 -7.39 3.74 1.80
N GLN A 28 -8.32 3.47 2.73
CA GLN A 28 -9.67 3.02 2.41
C GLN A 28 -10.68 4.13 2.66
N GLY A 29 -11.45 4.49 1.62
CA GLY A 29 -12.51 5.49 1.72
C GLY A 29 -13.70 5.11 2.61
N SER A 30 -14.47 6.12 3.05
CA SER A 30 -15.69 5.95 3.86
C SER A 30 -16.80 5.13 3.16
N TRP A 31 -16.79 5.14 1.83
CA TRP A 31 -17.71 4.43 0.94
C TRP A 31 -17.45 2.91 0.84
N ARG A 32 -16.33 2.42 1.40
CA ARG A 32 -15.96 1.01 1.50
C ARG A 32 -16.13 0.52 2.95
N LYS A 33 -17.18 -0.25 3.21
CA LYS A 33 -17.50 -0.75 4.55
C LYS A 33 -16.94 -2.17 4.75
N GLY A 34 -16.16 -2.37 5.81
CA GLY A 34 -15.48 -3.65 6.05
C GLY A 34 -14.25 -3.86 5.16
N LEU A 35 -13.71 -5.07 5.16
CA LEU A 35 -12.48 -5.42 4.45
C LEU A 35 -12.68 -5.36 2.92
N HIS A 36 -11.79 -4.66 2.22
CA HIS A 36 -11.80 -4.56 0.76
C HIS A 36 -10.46 -4.90 0.10
N ALA A 37 -9.34 -4.69 0.80
CA ALA A 37 -8.04 -5.12 0.31
C ALA A 37 -7.09 -5.43 1.46
N TYR A 38 -6.11 -6.27 1.15
CA TYR A 38 -4.87 -6.31 1.89
C TYR A 38 -3.82 -5.54 1.10
N GLN A 39 -3.27 -4.51 1.71
CA GLN A 39 -2.12 -3.80 1.17
C GLN A 39 -0.84 -4.45 1.70
N GLY A 40 0.26 -4.21 1.00
CA GLY A 40 1.53 -4.82 1.31
C GLY A 40 2.71 -4.05 0.77
N ALA A 41 3.86 -4.31 1.35
CA ALA A 41 5.13 -3.73 0.98
C ALA A 41 6.23 -4.79 1.10
N VAL A 42 6.89 -5.09 -0.03
CA VAL A 42 8.10 -5.90 -0.07
C VAL A 42 9.30 -4.97 0.14
N TYR A 43 10.08 -5.25 1.17
CA TYR A 43 11.26 -4.49 1.55
C TYR A 43 12.49 -5.09 0.91
N LEU A 44 13.16 -4.34 0.03
CA LEU A 44 14.39 -4.78 -0.64
C LEU A 44 15.66 -4.44 0.15
N GLU A 45 15.50 -3.77 1.30
CA GLU A 45 16.53 -3.52 2.29
C GLU A 45 15.94 -3.64 3.70
N GLU A 46 16.75 -4.02 4.67
CA GLU A 46 16.33 -4.15 6.07
C GLU A 46 15.86 -2.82 6.65
N THR A 47 14.81 -2.86 7.47
CA THR A 47 14.38 -1.73 8.28
C THR A 47 14.34 -2.08 9.76
N THR A 48 14.95 -1.22 10.57
CA THR A 48 14.90 -1.28 12.03
C THR A 48 14.04 -0.14 12.60
N PRO A 49 13.72 -0.13 13.90
CA PRO A 49 13.02 1.00 14.53
C PRO A 49 13.68 2.37 14.36
N SER A 50 14.98 2.42 14.02
CA SER A 50 15.76 3.63 13.73
C SER A 50 15.85 4.00 12.24
N ASP A 51 15.39 3.13 11.35
CA ASP A 51 15.43 3.33 9.89
C ASP A 51 14.08 3.86 9.36
N TYR A 52 13.87 3.72 8.04
CA TYR A 52 12.62 3.97 7.32
C TYR A 52 11.49 2.97 7.68
N CYS A 53 11.17 2.89 8.95
CA CYS A 53 10.33 1.83 9.51
C CYS A 53 8.84 2.09 9.24
N PHE A 54 8.11 1.03 8.85
CA PHE A 54 6.65 1.07 8.81
C PHE A 54 6.11 1.27 10.22
N ARG A 55 5.08 2.09 10.37
CA ARG A 55 4.46 2.35 11.67
C ARG A 55 2.95 2.31 11.52
N VAL A 56 2.29 1.71 12.51
CA VAL A 56 0.84 1.48 12.52
C VAL A 56 0.22 1.95 13.83
N LEU A 57 -1.09 2.20 13.80
CA LEU A 57 -1.92 2.16 15.01
C LEU A 57 -2.52 0.75 15.12
N GLU A 58 -1.94 -0.09 15.97
CA GLU A 58 -2.37 -1.47 16.10
C GLU A 58 -3.85 -1.56 16.49
N GLY A 59 -4.61 -2.35 15.73
CA GLY A 59 -6.03 -2.57 15.96
C GLY A 59 -6.95 -1.47 15.40
N SER A 60 -6.41 -0.41 14.79
CA SER A 60 -7.23 0.71 14.29
C SER A 60 -8.21 0.31 13.20
N GLN A 61 -7.93 -0.75 12.43
CA GLN A 61 -8.82 -1.27 11.39
C GLN A 61 -10.21 -1.66 11.92
N LYS A 62 -10.32 -1.97 13.22
CA LYS A 62 -11.59 -2.28 13.90
C LYS A 62 -12.50 -1.06 14.05
N TYR A 63 -11.94 0.15 14.02
CA TYR A 63 -12.65 1.41 14.30
C TYR A 63 -12.73 2.32 13.07
N HIS A 64 -12.47 1.78 11.87
CA HIS A 64 -12.53 2.56 10.63
C HIS A 64 -13.91 3.18 10.41
N GLN A 65 -14.98 2.39 10.52
CA GLN A 65 -16.35 2.90 10.40
C GLN A 65 -16.71 3.85 11.55
N ASP A 66 -16.32 3.51 12.79
CA ASP A 66 -16.54 4.37 13.96
C ASP A 66 -15.92 5.77 13.78
N LEU A 67 -14.72 5.86 13.18
CA LEU A 67 -14.10 7.15 12.86
C LEU A 67 -14.98 7.97 11.92
N MET A 68 -15.48 7.37 10.83
CA MET A 68 -16.35 8.05 9.86
C MET A 68 -17.66 8.52 10.49
N TYR A 69 -18.22 7.74 11.42
CA TYR A 69 -19.44 8.13 12.14
C TYR A 69 -19.20 9.22 13.18
N THR A 70 -18.02 9.23 13.80
CA THR A 70 -17.69 10.19 14.86
C THR A 70 -17.28 11.55 14.30
N PHE A 71 -16.62 11.57 13.14
CA PHE A 71 -16.01 12.76 12.56
C PHE A 71 -16.52 13.01 11.14
N SER A 72 -17.49 13.92 11.00
CA SER A 72 -18.04 14.29 9.69
C SER A 72 -16.98 14.85 8.75
N ASP A 73 -15.99 15.57 9.27
CA ASP A 73 -14.88 16.12 8.45
C ASP A 73 -14.03 15.02 7.79
N VAL A 74 -13.88 13.85 8.42
CA VAL A 74 -13.23 12.69 7.82
C VAL A 74 -14.14 12.08 6.76
N ASN A 75 -15.41 11.83 7.11
CA ASN A 75 -16.37 11.19 6.22
C ASN A 75 -16.56 11.98 4.90
N GLU A 76 -16.71 13.30 5.00
CA GLU A 76 -16.86 14.21 3.87
C GLU A 76 -15.58 14.28 3.03
N ALA A 77 -14.41 14.42 3.68
CA ALA A 77 -13.15 14.48 2.96
C ALA A 77 -12.83 13.18 2.20
N MET A 78 -13.28 12.04 2.72
CA MET A 78 -13.08 10.71 2.14
C MET A 78 -14.22 10.26 1.22
N ALA A 79 -15.24 11.09 1.01
CA ALA A 79 -16.30 10.81 0.05
C ALA A 79 -15.69 10.67 -1.36
N GLY A 80 -15.68 9.44 -1.88
CA GLY A 80 -15.10 9.11 -3.18
C GLY A 80 -13.57 9.13 -3.26
N LYS A 81 -12.87 9.32 -2.12
CA LYS A 81 -11.40 9.30 -2.02
C LYS A 81 -10.92 8.14 -1.16
N ASP A 82 -9.71 7.67 -1.46
CA ASP A 82 -9.07 6.52 -0.81
C ASP A 82 -7.74 6.95 -0.16
N PHE A 83 -7.69 8.18 0.37
CA PHE A 83 -6.53 8.72 1.09
C PHE A 83 -6.96 9.83 2.05
N TYR A 84 -6.54 9.76 3.31
CA TYR A 84 -6.78 10.82 4.29
C TYR A 84 -5.73 10.82 5.41
N ILE A 85 -5.09 11.97 5.64
CA ILE A 85 -4.13 12.16 6.73
C ILE A 85 -4.89 12.56 8.00
N LEU A 86 -4.68 11.81 9.08
CA LEU A 86 -5.33 12.05 10.37
C LEU A 86 -4.80 13.30 11.06
N LYS A 87 -5.72 14.04 11.70
CA LYS A 87 -5.42 15.15 12.60
C LYS A 87 -5.20 14.64 14.02
N ASN A 88 -4.64 15.49 14.89
CA ASN A 88 -4.33 15.14 16.29
C ASN A 88 -5.55 14.60 17.07
N HIS A 89 -6.75 15.15 16.85
CA HIS A 89 -7.95 14.69 17.54
C HIS A 89 -8.44 13.31 17.04
N HIS A 90 -8.22 12.97 15.76
CA HIS A 90 -8.48 11.62 15.23
C HIS A 90 -7.50 10.60 15.84
N LEU A 91 -6.22 10.98 16.00
CA LEU A 91 -5.24 10.12 16.68
C LEU A 91 -5.62 9.90 18.14
N LYS A 92 -6.14 10.92 18.83
CA LYS A 92 -6.63 10.80 20.20
C LYS A 92 -7.82 9.85 20.31
N PHE A 93 -8.73 9.85 19.32
CA PHE A 93 -9.82 8.88 19.23
C PHE A 93 -9.29 7.43 19.24
N TYR A 94 -8.31 7.11 18.39
CA TYR A 94 -7.72 5.77 18.35
C TYR A 94 -6.97 5.41 19.64
N GLN A 95 -6.25 6.36 20.24
CA GLN A 95 -5.59 6.16 21.54
C GLN A 95 -6.60 5.83 22.64
N ASN A 96 -7.73 6.53 22.70
CA ASN A 96 -8.80 6.27 23.67
C ASN A 96 -9.48 4.91 23.47
N LYS A 97 -9.40 4.35 22.26
CA LYS A 97 -9.84 2.98 21.93
C LYS A 97 -8.76 1.91 22.19
N GLY A 98 -7.60 2.30 22.74
CA GLY A 98 -6.49 1.40 23.06
C GLY A 98 -5.58 1.07 21.86
N CYS A 99 -5.69 1.77 20.74
CA CYS A 99 -4.80 1.55 19.59
C CYS A 99 -3.41 2.13 19.85
N ALA A 100 -2.40 1.27 19.95
CA ALA A 100 -1.03 1.66 20.23
C ALA A 100 -0.25 1.96 18.94
N LYS A 101 0.63 2.97 18.98
CA LYS A 101 1.62 3.19 17.92
C LYS A 101 2.65 2.06 17.97
N LYS A 102 2.79 1.29 16.89
CA LYS A 102 3.81 0.24 16.77
C LYS A 102 4.66 0.44 15.53
N LYS A 103 5.98 0.33 15.71
CA LYS A 103 6.93 0.23 14.60
C LYS A 103 7.02 -1.24 14.18
N VAL A 104 7.15 -1.49 12.88
CA VAL A 104 7.22 -2.82 12.29
C VAL A 104 8.53 -2.93 11.50
N PRO A 105 9.62 -3.37 12.15
CA PRO A 105 10.87 -3.71 11.47
C PRO A 105 10.63 -4.85 10.48
N VAL A 106 11.22 -4.76 9.30
CA VAL A 106 11.09 -5.77 8.24
C VAL A 106 12.48 -6.16 7.76
N PRO A 107 12.84 -7.45 7.76
CA PRO A 107 14.13 -7.89 7.22
C PRO A 107 14.19 -7.67 5.71
N LYS A 108 15.40 -7.64 5.16
CA LYS A 108 15.60 -7.60 3.70
C LYS A 108 14.92 -8.80 3.03
N GLY A 109 14.16 -8.53 1.97
CA GLY A 109 13.30 -9.50 1.28
C GLY A 109 11.97 -9.78 1.99
N GLY A 110 11.74 -9.18 3.16
CA GLY A 110 10.52 -9.37 3.93
C GLY A 110 9.31 -8.64 3.32
N LEU A 111 8.13 -9.20 3.56
CA LEU A 111 6.84 -8.64 3.18
C LEU A 111 6.07 -8.28 4.46
N VAL A 112 5.60 -7.04 4.55
CA VAL A 112 4.56 -6.65 5.51
C VAL A 112 3.23 -6.58 4.78
N LEU A 113 2.18 -7.15 5.39
CA LEU A 113 0.80 -7.12 4.90
C LEU A 113 -0.10 -6.46 5.95
N TRP A 114 -1.04 -5.64 5.50
CA TRP A 114 -2.01 -5.01 6.37
C TRP A 114 -3.39 -4.87 5.71
N ASP A 115 -4.41 -4.81 6.54
CA ASP A 115 -5.78 -4.48 6.14
C ASP A 115 -5.84 -3.03 5.63
N SER A 116 -6.49 -2.76 4.49
CA SER A 116 -6.58 -1.41 3.90
C SER A 116 -7.22 -0.35 4.83
N ARG A 117 -7.90 -0.78 5.90
CA ARG A 117 -8.45 0.09 6.95
C ARG A 117 -7.45 0.44 8.06
N LEU A 118 -6.29 -0.20 8.11
CA LEU A 118 -5.28 0.03 9.14
C LEU A 118 -4.68 1.43 8.96
N VAL A 119 -4.63 2.19 10.05
CA VAL A 119 -3.99 3.51 10.08
C VAL A 119 -2.49 3.28 10.15
N HIS A 120 -1.77 3.84 9.19
CA HIS A 120 -0.35 3.60 9.08
C HIS A 120 0.39 4.81 8.51
N ASP A 121 1.71 4.81 8.66
CA ASP A 121 2.63 5.71 7.99
C ASP A 121 4.01 5.06 7.87
N THR A 122 4.96 5.79 7.27
CA THR A 122 6.38 5.40 7.29
C THR A 122 7.18 6.48 8.02
N LEU A 123 8.04 6.05 8.93
CA LEU A 123 8.97 6.92 9.61
C LEU A 123 10.15 7.27 8.71
N ALA A 124 10.67 8.48 8.88
CA ALA A 124 12.04 8.80 8.49
C ALA A 124 13.05 8.13 9.46
N PRO A 125 14.33 7.99 9.09
CA PRO A 125 15.35 7.46 9.98
C PRO A 125 15.65 8.43 11.13
N VAL A 126 16.08 7.93 12.27
CA VAL A 126 16.52 8.78 13.40
C VAL A 126 17.96 9.25 13.17
N GLU A 127 18.28 10.46 13.63
CA GLU A 127 19.66 10.97 13.58
C GLU A 127 20.58 10.10 14.44
N GLY A 128 21.79 9.81 13.96
CA GLY A 128 22.75 8.96 14.66
C GLY A 128 22.43 7.47 14.67
N ARG A 129 21.54 6.99 13.79
CA ARG A 129 21.26 5.55 13.64
C ARG A 129 22.53 4.74 13.32
N PRO A 130 22.63 3.47 13.73
CA PRO A 130 23.84 2.66 13.51
C PRO A 130 24.22 2.43 12.05
N HIS A 131 23.24 2.37 11.14
CA HIS A 131 23.43 2.05 9.73
C HIS A 131 23.05 3.23 8.82
N ALA A 132 23.94 4.23 8.79
CA ALA A 132 23.78 5.49 8.09
C ALA A 132 23.76 5.39 6.54
N ASP A 133 24.09 4.23 5.99
CA ASP A 133 24.13 3.95 4.56
C ASP A 133 22.85 3.28 4.03
N ARG A 134 21.92 2.88 4.91
CA ARG A 134 20.71 2.16 4.52
C ARG A 134 19.71 3.03 3.80
N TRP A 135 19.45 2.66 2.55
CA TRP A 135 18.39 3.19 1.70
C TRP A 135 17.03 2.63 2.08
N ARG A 136 15.98 3.34 1.67
CA ARG A 136 14.63 2.77 1.60
C ARG A 136 14.37 2.27 0.18
N PHE A 137 14.08 0.98 0.05
CA PHE A 137 13.63 0.37 -1.20
C PHE A 137 12.41 -0.49 -0.95
N VAL A 138 11.24 -0.03 -1.40
CA VAL A 138 9.97 -0.73 -1.17
C VAL A 138 9.15 -0.85 -2.45
N THR A 139 8.70 -2.07 -2.74
CA THR A 139 7.68 -2.33 -3.77
C THR A 139 6.34 -2.57 -3.09
N TYR A 140 5.34 -1.76 -3.42
CA TYR A 140 3.99 -1.93 -2.92
C TYR A 140 3.28 -3.03 -3.70
N VAL A 141 2.56 -3.86 -2.98
CA VAL A 141 1.71 -4.94 -3.50
C VAL A 141 0.35 -4.81 -2.84
N CYS A 142 -0.70 -5.30 -3.49
CA CYS A 142 -2.00 -5.45 -2.86
C CYS A 142 -2.62 -6.77 -3.31
N MET A 143 -3.41 -7.37 -2.43
CA MET A 143 -3.92 -8.73 -2.59
C MET A 143 -5.35 -8.82 -2.07
N THR A 144 -6.15 -9.61 -2.76
CA THR A 144 -7.51 -10.01 -2.39
C THR A 144 -7.79 -11.39 -2.99
N PRO A 145 -8.75 -12.14 -2.45
CA PRO A 145 -9.28 -13.32 -3.14
C PRO A 145 -9.68 -13.02 -4.60
N ALA A 146 -9.40 -13.94 -5.51
CA ALA A 146 -9.65 -13.75 -6.95
C ALA A 146 -11.16 -13.59 -7.24
N ILE A 147 -12.03 -14.20 -6.42
CA ILE A 147 -13.49 -14.09 -6.54
C ILE A 147 -14.02 -12.66 -6.36
N TRP A 148 -13.23 -11.74 -5.75
CA TRP A 148 -13.64 -10.34 -5.61
C TRP A 148 -13.44 -9.53 -6.90
N ALA A 149 -12.62 -10.02 -7.85
CA ALA A 149 -12.34 -9.31 -9.08
C ALA A 149 -13.44 -9.54 -10.12
N SER A 150 -13.98 -8.45 -10.67
CA SER A 150 -14.93 -8.53 -11.78
C SER A 150 -14.23 -8.85 -13.10
N LYS A 151 -15.02 -9.21 -14.13
CA LYS A 151 -14.50 -9.37 -15.51
C LYS A 151 -13.83 -8.10 -16.04
N ILE A 152 -14.27 -6.91 -15.59
CA ILE A 152 -13.65 -5.64 -15.99
C ILE A 152 -12.29 -5.48 -15.31
N ASP A 153 -12.19 -5.83 -14.03
CA ASP A 153 -10.91 -5.80 -13.29
C ASP A 153 -9.87 -6.72 -13.93
N PHE A 154 -10.26 -7.94 -14.33
CA PHE A 154 -9.38 -8.86 -15.05
C PHE A 154 -8.88 -8.29 -16.38
N LYS A 155 -9.73 -7.57 -17.13
CA LYS A 155 -9.29 -6.89 -18.36
C LYS A 155 -8.24 -5.82 -18.09
N VAL A 156 -8.45 -4.99 -17.06
CA VAL A 156 -7.48 -3.94 -16.67
C VAL A 156 -6.17 -4.56 -16.19
N LYS A 157 -6.23 -5.62 -15.40
CA LYS A 157 -5.05 -6.37 -14.94
C LYS A 157 -4.27 -6.99 -16.09
N LYS A 158 -4.97 -7.56 -17.08
CA LYS A 158 -4.37 -8.09 -18.30
C LYS A 158 -3.62 -7.01 -19.08
N MET A 159 -4.27 -5.86 -19.29
CA MET A 159 -3.64 -4.68 -19.90
C MET A 159 -2.40 -4.23 -19.12
N ALA A 160 -2.48 -4.17 -17.78
CA ALA A 160 -1.34 -3.81 -16.93
C ALA A 160 -0.13 -4.73 -17.14
N TYR A 161 -0.39 -6.03 -17.26
CA TYR A 161 0.67 -7.02 -17.46
C TYR A 161 1.25 -6.96 -18.88
N GLU A 162 0.41 -6.91 -19.91
CA GLU A 162 0.83 -6.91 -21.31
C GLU A 162 1.59 -5.63 -21.69
N GLU A 163 1.19 -4.48 -21.12
CA GLU A 163 1.80 -3.17 -21.39
C GLU A 163 2.83 -2.76 -20.34
N MET A 164 3.16 -3.63 -19.38
CA MET A 164 4.13 -3.38 -18.30
C MET A 164 3.83 -2.12 -17.46
N LEU A 165 2.54 -1.90 -17.17
CA LEU A 165 2.05 -0.75 -16.42
C LEU A 165 1.89 -1.04 -14.92
N CYS A 166 1.99 0.01 -14.10
CA CYS A 166 1.67 -0.06 -12.68
C CYS A 166 0.18 0.16 -12.44
N SER A 167 -0.36 -0.50 -11.41
CA SER A 167 -1.73 -0.30 -10.92
C SER A 167 -1.77 0.43 -9.58
N ALA A 168 -2.92 1.03 -9.27
CA ALA A 168 -3.25 1.62 -7.97
C ALA A 168 -3.37 0.54 -6.87
N HIS A 169 -3.59 0.96 -5.62
CA HIS A 169 -3.63 0.07 -4.46
C HIS A 169 -4.92 -0.76 -4.29
N TRP A 170 -5.66 -1.00 -5.37
CA TRP A 170 -6.87 -1.83 -5.39
C TRP A 170 -6.69 -3.05 -6.31
N PRO A 171 -6.57 -4.26 -5.75
CA PRO A 171 -6.28 -5.48 -6.52
C PRO A 171 -7.54 -6.13 -7.13
N SER A 172 -8.72 -5.74 -6.64
CA SER A 172 -10.04 -6.17 -7.11
C SER A 172 -11.04 -5.03 -6.92
N GLN A 173 -12.07 -5.00 -7.77
CA GLN A 173 -13.12 -4.00 -7.80
C GLN A 173 -12.56 -2.60 -8.09
N GLY A 174 -12.74 -2.10 -9.31
CA GLY A 174 -12.25 -0.78 -9.69
C GLY A 174 -10.72 -0.70 -9.73
N VAL A 175 -10.07 -1.73 -10.27
CA VAL A 175 -8.63 -1.70 -10.60
C VAL A 175 -8.37 -0.52 -11.53
N LYS A 176 -7.37 0.30 -11.19
CA LYS A 176 -6.94 1.46 -11.97
C LYS A 176 -5.47 1.36 -12.29
N LEU A 177 -5.09 1.85 -13.45
CA LEU A 177 -3.69 2.01 -13.82
C LEU A 177 -3.20 3.39 -13.45
N PHE A 178 -1.93 3.48 -13.06
CA PHE A 178 -1.24 4.75 -13.04
C PHE A 178 -0.94 5.19 -14.48
N PRO A 179 -0.90 6.51 -14.75
CA PRO A 179 -0.33 7.01 -15.99
C PRO A 179 1.07 6.40 -16.17
N GLY A 180 1.33 5.85 -17.36
CA GLY A 180 2.67 5.38 -17.71
C GLY A 180 3.65 6.56 -17.74
N THR A 181 4.91 6.29 -17.44
CA THR A 181 6.00 7.23 -17.71
C THR A 181 6.57 6.88 -19.08
N HIS A 182 6.58 7.85 -19.99
CA HIS A 182 7.25 7.68 -21.28
C HIS A 182 8.75 7.94 -21.16
N GLU A 183 9.55 7.33 -22.04
CA GLU A 183 11.01 7.49 -22.05
C GLU A 183 11.47 8.95 -22.18
N ASP A 184 10.66 9.75 -22.90
CA ASP A 184 10.91 11.17 -23.14
C ASP A 184 10.35 12.11 -22.06
N GLU A 185 9.69 11.57 -21.02
CA GLU A 185 9.12 12.42 -19.98
C GLU A 185 10.22 13.07 -19.13
N PRO A 186 10.15 14.40 -18.91
CA PRO A 186 11.12 15.10 -18.07
C PRO A 186 10.90 14.72 -16.61
N THR A 187 11.70 13.76 -16.12
CA THR A 187 11.71 13.39 -14.70
C THR A 187 12.92 13.97 -13.98
N LYS A 188 12.84 14.06 -12.66
CA LYS A 188 13.97 14.47 -11.80
C LYS A 188 15.16 13.49 -11.86
N HIS A 189 15.00 12.33 -12.49
CA HIS A 189 16.02 11.30 -12.62
C HIS A 189 16.72 11.44 -13.97
N LYS A 190 18.06 11.38 -13.98
CA LYS A 190 18.89 11.68 -15.16
C LYS A 190 18.82 10.62 -16.26
N ARG A 191 18.26 9.44 -15.98
CA ARG A 191 18.11 8.32 -16.92
C ARG A 191 16.94 7.47 -16.48
N ILE A 192 16.03 7.17 -17.40
CA ILE A 192 15.01 6.14 -17.26
C ILE A 192 15.40 5.03 -18.22
N GLU A 193 15.42 3.79 -17.72
CA GLU A 193 15.58 2.61 -18.56
C GLU A 193 14.25 1.86 -18.52
N MET A 194 13.61 1.73 -19.67
CA MET A 194 12.34 1.04 -19.80
C MET A 194 12.59 -0.47 -19.79
N VAL A 195 11.79 -1.19 -19.00
CA VAL A 195 11.78 -2.65 -19.07
C VAL A 195 10.96 -3.03 -20.30
N GLU A 196 11.58 -3.68 -21.28
CA GLU A 196 10.92 -4.09 -22.53
C GLU A 196 10.39 -5.52 -22.49
N GLU A 197 10.98 -6.37 -21.65
CA GLU A 197 10.61 -7.78 -21.52
C GLU A 197 10.42 -8.19 -20.07
N GLN A 198 9.37 -8.99 -19.84
CA GLN A 198 9.17 -9.61 -18.55
C GLN A 198 10.17 -10.75 -18.30
N PRO A 199 10.74 -10.84 -17.09
CA PRO A 199 11.65 -11.94 -16.75
C PRO A 199 10.92 -13.28 -16.81
N SER A 200 11.65 -14.38 -17.01
CA SER A 200 11.06 -15.73 -17.14
C SER A 200 10.16 -16.11 -15.96
N ILE A 201 10.54 -15.72 -14.73
CA ILE A 201 9.75 -15.96 -13.52
C ILE A 201 8.36 -15.29 -13.56
N ALA A 202 8.27 -14.10 -14.18
CA ALA A 202 7.02 -13.36 -14.30
C ALA A 202 6.07 -13.95 -15.36
N ARG A 203 6.58 -14.82 -16.23
CA ARG A 203 5.79 -15.53 -17.27
C ARG A 203 5.26 -16.89 -16.83
N THR A 204 5.57 -17.32 -15.60
CA THR A 204 5.09 -18.60 -15.06
C THR A 204 3.59 -18.59 -14.85
N ARG A 205 2.93 -19.75 -14.98
CA ARG A 205 1.49 -19.90 -14.76
C ARG A 205 1.02 -19.37 -13.40
N LEU A 206 1.82 -19.54 -12.35
CA LEU A 206 1.51 -19.00 -11.02
C LEU A 206 1.40 -17.47 -11.06
N VAL A 207 2.34 -16.78 -11.72
CA VAL A 207 2.27 -15.32 -11.87
C VAL A 207 1.11 -14.92 -12.77
N GLN A 208 0.83 -15.68 -13.83
CA GLN A 208 -0.34 -15.43 -14.68
C GLN A 208 -1.66 -15.50 -13.88
N LEU A 209 -1.80 -16.46 -12.96
CA LEU A 209 -2.94 -16.55 -12.04
C LEU A 209 -2.98 -15.37 -11.04
N LEU A 210 -1.84 -15.03 -10.42
CA LEU A 210 -1.76 -13.92 -9.46
C LEU A 210 -2.03 -12.55 -10.10
N ALA A 211 -1.51 -12.35 -11.33
CA ALA A 211 -1.72 -11.15 -12.12
C ALA A 211 -3.15 -11.08 -12.69
N GLY A 212 -3.89 -12.19 -12.74
CA GLY A 212 -5.25 -12.23 -13.31
C GLY A 212 -5.27 -12.32 -14.84
N LEU A 213 -4.24 -12.91 -15.45
CA LEU A 213 -4.24 -13.30 -16.85
C LEU A 213 -5.00 -14.61 -17.06
N GLU A 214 -4.80 -15.55 -16.14
CA GLU A 214 -5.56 -16.78 -16.05
C GLU A 214 -6.58 -16.66 -14.92
N ALA A 215 -7.78 -17.20 -15.15
CA ALA A 215 -8.77 -17.33 -14.10
C ALA A 215 -8.47 -18.56 -13.24
N TYR A 216 -8.72 -18.44 -11.94
CA TYR A 216 -8.73 -19.60 -11.04
C TYR A 216 -9.91 -20.51 -11.39
N ASP A 217 -9.68 -21.82 -11.32
CA ASP A 217 -10.76 -22.81 -11.40
C ASP A 217 -11.40 -22.94 -10.02
N PHE A 218 -12.54 -22.28 -9.82
CA PHE A 218 -13.29 -22.35 -8.56
C PHE A 218 -13.98 -23.70 -8.32
N THR A 219 -13.90 -24.64 -9.27
CA THR A 219 -14.52 -25.97 -9.21
C THR A 219 -13.53 -27.11 -8.94
N ASP A 220 -12.23 -26.80 -8.85
CA ASP A 220 -11.15 -27.79 -8.68
C ASP A 220 -11.04 -28.39 -7.27
N GLY A 221 -11.97 -28.03 -6.36
CA GLY A 221 -11.98 -28.47 -4.97
C GLY A 221 -10.92 -27.83 -4.07
N ARG A 222 -10.11 -26.88 -4.58
CA ARG A 222 -9.11 -26.15 -3.79
C ARG A 222 -9.74 -24.97 -3.03
N PRO A 223 -9.13 -24.52 -1.92
CA PRO A 223 -9.57 -23.32 -1.22
C PRO A 223 -9.31 -22.07 -2.08
N ASN A 224 -10.29 -21.68 -2.89
CA ASN A 224 -10.21 -20.53 -3.81
C ASN A 224 -10.69 -19.20 -3.16
N GLY A 225 -10.56 -19.10 -1.84
CA GLY A 225 -11.01 -17.94 -1.07
C GLY A 225 -12.43 -18.06 -0.53
N PRO A 226 -12.98 -16.97 0.04
CA PRO A 226 -14.30 -16.98 0.64
C PRO A 226 -15.43 -17.04 -0.41
N TYR A 227 -16.61 -17.47 0.00
CA TYR A 227 -17.83 -17.43 -0.84
C TYR A 227 -18.52 -16.06 -0.88
N TRP A 228 -17.84 -15.01 -0.42
CA TRP A 228 -18.37 -13.65 -0.37
C TRP A 228 -17.42 -12.68 -1.06
N GLU A 229 -17.99 -11.62 -1.61
CA GLU A 229 -17.27 -10.44 -2.11
C GLU A 229 -17.74 -9.19 -1.36
N PRO A 230 -16.83 -8.24 -1.07
CA PRO A 230 -17.22 -7.00 -0.42
C PRO A 230 -18.06 -6.15 -1.40
N ARG A 231 -19.00 -5.36 -0.88
CA ARG A 231 -19.84 -4.49 -1.70
C ARG A 231 -19.49 -3.03 -1.47
N TRP A 232 -19.31 -2.31 -2.57
CA TRP A 232 -19.06 -0.88 -2.53
C TRP A 232 -20.37 -0.15 -2.37
N THR A 233 -20.37 0.88 -1.53
CA THR A 233 -21.48 1.84 -1.56
C THR A 233 -21.37 2.60 -2.86
N PRO A 234 -22.42 2.62 -3.72
CA PRO A 234 -22.39 3.41 -4.95
C PRO A 234 -22.02 4.86 -4.65
N ARG A 235 -21.23 5.47 -5.55
CA ARG A 235 -20.87 6.88 -5.47
C ARG A 235 -22.06 7.77 -5.81
#